data_AF-A9C3L3-F1
#
_entry.id   AF-A9C3L3-F1
#
_cell.length_a   1.000
_cell.length_b   1.000
_cell.length_c   1.000
_cell.angle_alpha   90.00
_cell.angle_beta   90.00
_cell.angle_gamma   90.00
#
_symmetry.space_group_name_H-M   'P 1'
#
loop_
_entity.id
_entity.type
_entity.pdbx_description
1 polymer ?
#
loop_
_entity_poly.entity_id
_entity_poly.type
_entity_poly.pdbx_seq_one_letter_code
_entity_poly.pdbx_strand_id
1 'polypeptide(L)'
;MTSLSHQKIHKLCDEIEALLADAMPKADAMRYQRIAFVANELKGLDPYITRKADRLVSRAEIYLSARKHQSEQGGAEAVMREMRYSLLSAIRSQANVLQTGME
;
A
#
# COMPACT_ATOMS: atom_id res chain seq x y z
N MET A 1 -2.05 14.02 -21.86
CA MET A 1 -1.96 14.47 -20.44
C MET A 1 -2.02 13.25 -19.50
N THR A 2 -1.18 12.23 -19.70
CA THR A 2 -1.35 10.89 -19.09
C THR A 2 -0.17 10.42 -18.22
N SER A 3 1.05 10.95 -18.42
CA SER A 3 2.22 10.58 -17.59
C SER A 3 2.15 11.06 -16.13
N LEU A 4 1.34 12.09 -15.85
CA LEU A 4 1.22 12.67 -14.51
C LEU A 4 0.58 11.70 -13.51
N SER A 5 -0.37 10.86 -13.96
CA SER A 5 -1.07 9.90 -13.10
C SER A 5 -0.16 8.74 -12.66
N HIS A 6 0.68 8.23 -13.57
CA HIS A 6 1.65 7.17 -13.25
C HIS A 6 2.72 7.66 -12.27
N GLN A 7 3.36 8.81 -12.55
CA GLN A 7 4.39 9.34 -11.67
C GLN A 7 3.85 9.63 -10.27
N LYS A 8 2.58 10.06 -10.17
CA LYS A 8 1.89 10.21 -8.88
C LYS A 8 1.76 8.85 -8.17
N ILE A 9 1.30 7.80 -8.85
CA ILE A 9 1.16 6.46 -8.25
C ILE A 9 2.50 5.96 -7.71
N HIS A 10 3.59 6.07 -8.47
CA HIS A 10 4.91 5.64 -8.03
C HIS A 10 5.38 6.40 -6.79
N LYS A 11 5.24 7.73 -6.77
CA LYS A 11 5.58 8.56 -5.60
C LYS A 11 4.78 8.16 -4.36
N LEU A 12 3.48 7.92 -4.50
CA LEU A 12 2.64 7.47 -3.39
C LEU A 12 3.07 6.09 -2.89
N CYS A 13 3.44 5.16 -3.78
CA CYS A 13 4.00 3.86 -3.39
C CYS A 13 5.33 4.00 -2.65
N ASP A 14 6.22 4.88 -3.10
CA ASP A 14 7.51 5.13 -2.45
C ASP A 14 7.32 5.74 -1.05
N GLU A 15 6.36 6.65 -0.89
CA GLU A 15 6.01 7.21 0.42
C GLU A 15 5.48 6.14 1.37
N ILE A 16 4.59 5.25 0.91
CA ILE A 16 4.12 4.12 1.71
C ILE A 16 5.28 3.19 2.06
N GLU A 17 6.16 2.88 1.12
CA GLU A 17 7.32 2.02 1.35
C GLU A 17 8.26 2.60 2.42
N ALA A 18 8.49 3.92 2.39
CA ALA A 18 9.28 4.61 3.40
C ALA A 18 8.64 4.55 4.79
N LEU A 19 7.31 4.72 4.88
CA LEU A 19 6.57 4.58 6.15
C LEU A 19 6.65 3.18 6.72
N LEU A 20 6.72 2.17 5.84
CA LEU A 20 6.83 0.75 6.21
C LEU A 20 8.27 0.32 6.53
N ALA A 21 9.29 0.93 5.95
CA ALA A 21 10.68 0.44 5.99
C ALA A 21 11.23 0.20 7.41
N ASP A 22 10.85 1.05 8.38
CA ASP A 22 11.23 0.96 9.80
C ASP A 22 10.00 0.68 10.71
N ALA A 23 8.88 0.25 10.13
CA ALA A 23 7.70 -0.05 10.92
C ALA A 23 7.92 -1.30 11.79
N MET A 24 7.58 -1.19 13.07
CA MET A 24 7.51 -2.33 13.98
C MET A 24 6.06 -2.81 14.10
N PRO A 25 5.83 -4.13 14.33
CA PRO A 25 4.50 -4.66 14.54
C PRO A 25 4.00 -4.32 15.95
N LYS A 26 3.52 -3.09 16.11
CA LYS A 26 3.01 -2.52 17.36
C LYS A 26 1.99 -1.43 17.07
N ALA A 27 1.24 -1.05 18.11
CA ALA A 27 0.30 0.06 18.03
C ALA A 27 0.99 1.36 17.58
N ASP A 28 0.64 1.86 16.41
CA ASP A 28 1.15 3.12 15.86
C ASP A 28 0.07 3.80 15.00
N ALA A 29 -0.85 4.50 15.68
CA ALA A 29 -2.00 5.13 15.06
C ALA A 29 -1.60 6.24 14.07
N MET A 30 -0.53 7.00 14.35
CA MET A 30 -0.06 8.07 13.48
C MET A 30 0.46 7.51 12.16
N ARG A 31 1.31 6.48 12.21
CA ARG A 31 1.82 5.82 11.00
C ARG A 31 0.71 5.16 10.20
N TYR A 32 -0.24 4.51 10.88
CA TYR A 32 -1.43 3.94 10.22
C TYR A 32 -2.24 5.03 9.49
N GLN A 33 -2.56 6.13 10.17
CA GLN A 33 -3.31 7.24 9.56
C GLN A 33 -2.58 7.82 8.35
N ARG A 34 -1.25 7.93 8.41
CA ARG A 34 -0.47 8.40 7.26
C ARG A 34 -0.52 7.42 6.09
N ILE A 35 -0.31 6.12 6.34
CA ILE A 35 -0.44 5.09 5.29
C ILE A 35 -1.84 5.11 4.69
N ALA A 36 -2.88 5.19 5.52
CA ALA A 36 -4.26 5.22 5.06
C ALA A 36 -4.56 6.45 4.20
N PHE A 37 -4.07 7.62 4.60
CA PHE A 37 -4.19 8.85 3.82
C PHE A 37 -3.54 8.70 2.43
N VAL A 38 -2.27 8.26 2.37
CA VAL A 38 -1.53 8.10 1.11
C VAL A 38 -2.16 7.02 0.22
N ALA A 39 -2.61 5.91 0.81
CA ALA A 39 -3.29 4.84 0.08
C ALA A 39 -4.66 5.28 -0.46
N ASN A 40 -5.39 6.15 0.23
CA ASN A 40 -6.64 6.70 -0.27
C ASN A 40 -6.44 7.58 -1.52
N GLU A 41 -5.31 8.26 -1.66
CA GLU A 41 -4.97 9.02 -2.87
C GLU A 41 -4.75 8.15 -4.11
N LEU A 42 -4.51 6.85 -3.94
CA LEU A 42 -4.41 5.88 -5.05
C LEU A 42 -5.78 5.48 -5.60
N LYS A 43 -6.86 5.75 -4.86
CA LYS A 43 -8.22 5.33 -5.23
C LYS A 43 -8.79 6.18 -6.35
N GLY A 44 -9.71 5.60 -7.12
CA GLY A 44 -10.46 6.31 -8.18
C GLY A 44 -9.70 6.47 -9.50
N LEU A 45 -8.42 6.08 -9.56
CA LEU A 45 -7.64 6.05 -10.80
C LEU A 45 -7.95 4.80 -11.63
N ASP A 46 -8.03 3.65 -10.96
CA ASP A 46 -8.29 2.35 -11.59
C ASP A 46 -8.94 1.40 -10.55
N PRO A 47 -9.90 0.54 -10.96
CA PRO A 47 -10.59 -0.37 -10.04
C PRO A 47 -9.66 -1.42 -9.40
N TYR A 48 -8.65 -1.90 -10.12
CA TYR A 48 -7.68 -2.85 -9.59
C TYR A 48 -6.77 -2.18 -8.56
N ILE A 49 -6.23 -1.00 -8.87
CA ILE A 49 -5.42 -0.20 -7.94
C ILE A 49 -6.23 0.12 -6.68
N THR A 50 -7.49 0.53 -6.82
CA THR A 50 -8.38 0.82 -5.69
C THR A 50 -8.51 -0.39 -4.76
N ARG A 51 -8.78 -1.58 -5.30
CA ARG A 51 -8.86 -2.83 -4.49
C ARG A 51 -7.55 -3.14 -3.77
N LYS A 52 -6.40 -2.91 -4.42
CA LYS A 52 -5.09 -3.13 -3.79
C LYS A 52 -4.79 -2.11 -2.70
N ALA A 53 -5.17 -0.85 -2.91
CA ALA A 53 -5.06 0.22 -1.92
C ALA A 53 -5.94 -0.07 -0.68
N ASP A 54 -7.19 -0.51 -0.87
CA ASP A 54 -8.05 -0.93 0.25
C ASP A 54 -7.43 -2.08 1.04
N ARG A 55 -6.92 -3.10 0.34
CA ARG A 55 -6.24 -4.22 0.99
C ARG A 55 -5.01 -3.76 1.77
N LEU A 56 -4.24 -2.83 1.24
CA LEU A 56 -3.06 -2.25 1.89
C LEU A 56 -3.46 -1.54 3.20
N VAL A 57 -4.53 -0.75 3.20
CA VAL A 57 -5.06 -0.08 4.40
C VAL A 57 -5.44 -1.11 5.46
N SER A 58 -6.19 -2.15 5.09
CA SER A 58 -6.56 -3.22 6.03
C SER A 58 -5.34 -3.94 6.61
N ARG A 59 -4.32 -4.22 5.80
CA ARG A 59 -3.09 -4.85 6.29
C ARG A 59 -2.29 -3.93 7.20
N ALA A 60 -2.24 -2.64 6.91
CA ALA A 60 -1.58 -1.65 7.75
C ALA A 60 -2.28 -1.52 9.12
N GLU A 61 -3.62 -1.55 9.13
CA GLU A 61 -4.40 -1.56 10.37
C GLU A 61 -4.06 -2.78 11.25
N ILE A 62 -3.92 -3.96 10.64
CA ILE A 62 -3.56 -5.19 11.34
C ILE A 62 -2.13 -5.12 11.89
N TYR A 63 -1.17 -4.71 11.04
CA TYR A 63 0.25 -4.67 11.39
C TYR A 63 0.55 -3.65 12.50
N LEU A 64 -0.06 -2.47 12.42
CA LEU A 64 0.14 -1.36 13.36
C LEU A 64 -0.88 -1.36 14.51
N SER A 65 -1.50 -2.52 14.77
CA SER A 65 -2.35 -2.72 15.94
C SER A 65 -1.56 -3.29 17.11
N ALA A 66 -2.15 -3.28 18.30
CA ALA A 66 -1.50 -3.85 19.48
C ALA A 66 -1.25 -5.37 19.39
N ARG A 67 -2.15 -6.13 18.75
CA ARG A 67 -2.08 -7.61 18.71
C ARG A 67 -2.71 -8.28 17.49
N LYS A 68 -3.42 -7.59 16.58
CA LYS A 68 -4.17 -8.25 15.49
C LYS A 68 -3.24 -9.07 14.57
N HIS A 69 -2.02 -8.60 14.34
CA HIS A 69 -1.01 -9.32 13.55
C HIS A 69 -0.59 -10.68 14.14
N GLN A 70 -0.85 -10.95 15.42
CA GLN A 70 -0.53 -12.24 16.06
C GLN A 70 -1.50 -13.34 15.63
N SER A 71 -2.72 -12.97 15.23
CA SER A 71 -3.75 -13.91 14.78
C SER A 71 -3.68 -14.20 13.28
N GLU A 72 -2.80 -13.53 12.54
CA GLU A 72 -2.61 -13.74 11.11
C GLU A 72 -1.74 -14.97 10.83
N GLN A 73 -2.07 -15.70 9.77
CA GLN A 73 -1.25 -16.82 9.31
C GLN A 73 0.13 -16.29 8.88
N GLY A 74 1.20 -16.79 9.51
CA GLY A 74 2.57 -16.28 9.30
C GLY A 74 2.88 -14.98 10.03
N GLY A 75 1.97 -14.51 10.89
CA GLY A 75 2.19 -13.41 11.81
C GLY A 75 2.50 -12.06 11.16
N ALA A 76 3.20 -11.20 11.89
CA ALA A 76 3.59 -9.86 11.45
C ALA A 76 4.41 -9.87 10.15
N GLU A 77 5.32 -10.83 9.99
CA GLU A 77 6.20 -10.92 8.81
C GLU A 77 5.39 -11.17 7.53
N ALA A 78 4.38 -12.03 7.58
CA ALA A 78 3.51 -12.29 6.43
C ALA A 78 2.72 -11.04 6.04
N VAL A 79 2.17 -10.31 7.02
CA VAL A 79 1.44 -9.05 6.78
C VAL A 79 2.38 -8.00 6.16
N MET A 80 3.59 -7.85 6.71
CA MET A 80 4.60 -6.93 6.17
C MET A 80 5.02 -7.28 4.75
N ARG A 81 5.25 -8.57 4.47
CA ARG A 81 5.60 -9.07 3.15
C ARG A 81 4.50 -8.79 2.13
N GLU A 82 3.24 -9.02 2.51
CA GLU A 82 2.09 -8.71 1.66
C GLU A 82 2.03 -7.22 1.33
N MET A 83 2.15 -6.34 2.34
CA MET A 83 2.12 -4.89 2.13
C MET A 83 3.27 -4.43 1.21
N ARG A 84 4.51 -4.71 1.59
CA ARG A 84 5.69 -4.11 0.95
C ARG A 84 6.00 -4.71 -0.42
N TYR A 85 5.87 -6.02 -0.57
CA TYR A 85 6.33 -6.70 -1.78
C TYR A 85 5.21 -7.13 -2.72
N SER A 86 4.03 -7.49 -2.19
CA SER A 86 2.92 -7.94 -3.04
C SER A 86 2.04 -6.77 -3.50
N LEU A 87 1.49 -6.00 -2.55
CA LEU A 87 0.50 -4.97 -2.86
C LEU A 87 1.13 -3.77 -3.57
N LEU A 88 2.24 -3.23 -3.07
CA LEU A 88 2.93 -2.11 -3.73
C LEU A 88 3.44 -2.49 -5.12
N SER A 89 3.99 -3.69 -5.29
CA SER A 89 4.43 -4.17 -6.61
C SER A 89 3.25 -4.33 -7.58
N ALA A 90 2.12 -4.85 -7.12
CA ALA A 90 0.93 -4.99 -7.97
C ALA A 90 0.39 -3.62 -8.41
N ILE A 91 0.39 -2.62 -7.53
CA ILE A 91 -0.04 -1.25 -7.85
C ILE A 91 0.91 -0.61 -8.88
N ARG A 92 2.23 -0.68 -8.65
CA ARG A 92 3.25 -0.19 -9.59
C ARG A 92 3.13 -0.89 -10.95
N SER A 93 2.94 -2.21 -10.96
CA SER A 93 2.76 -2.98 -12.19
C SER A 93 1.52 -2.56 -12.97
N GLN A 94 0.38 -2.35 -12.30
CA GLN A 94 -0.83 -1.88 -12.96
C GLN A 94 -0.65 -0.45 -13.50
N ALA A 95 0.06 0.42 -12.79
CA ALA A 95 0.37 1.77 -13.27
C ALA A 95 1.23 1.75 -14.55
N ASN A 96 2.17 0.81 -14.66
CA ASN A 96 2.94 0.58 -15.89
C ASN A 96 2.01 0.13 -17.04
N VAL A 97 1.14 -0.85 -16.81
CA VAL A 97 0.20 -1.36 -17.83
C VAL A 97 -0.74 -0.25 -18.32
N LEU A 98 -1.26 0.58 -17.41
CA LEU A 98 -2.11 1.71 -17.76
C LEU A 98 -1.36 2.79 -18.56
N GLN A 99 -0.04 2.91 -18.39
CA GLN A 99 0.78 3.79 -19.22
C GLN A 99 0.94 3.22 -20.62
N THR A 100 1.36 1.95 -20.75
CA THR A 100 1.69 1.32 -22.04
C THR A 100 0.48 0.97 -22.88
N GLY A 101 -0.67 0.66 -22.26
CA GLY A 101 -1.92 0.35 -22.97
C GLY A 101 -2.67 1.56 -23.53
N MET A 102 -2.15 2.77 -23.28
CA MET A 102 -2.65 4.03 -23.82
C MET A 102 -1.74 4.63 -24.89
N GLU A 103 -0.67 3.94 -25.26
CA GLU A 103 0.22 4.26 -26.38
C GLU A 103 -0.22 3.57 -27.68
#